data_AF-A0A0C3ADT5-F1
#
_entry.id   AF-A0A0C3ADT5-F1
#
_cell.length_a   1.000
_cell.length_b   1.000
_cell.length_c   1.000
_cell.angle_alpha   90.00
_cell.angle_beta   90.00
_cell.angle_gamma   90.00
#
_symmetry.space_group_name_H-M   'P 1'
#
loop_
_entity.id
_entity.type
_entity.pdbx_description
1 polymer ?
#
loop_
_entity_poly.entity_id
_entity_poly.type
_entity_poly.pdbx_seq_one_letter_code
_entity_poly.pdbx_strand_id
1 'polypeptide(L)'
;IDNGGPETYSQLLILKEQMNRLASDLKMAEDEVYPADYFDLMGGVGLGGLVAFMLGLLRMNITEAIEAYLSITSRIFSEISLENIDRDTNTKRLRDAIEALIRSRNIPLDAKMNKGLGQRKCKVVLYAADSARMDHPQAFRTYSSRGSSLNPTMIDVVCATMSLPSYFQPVKIGPPRRQQSFIGGVLGANNPTQLLLKETYNIYGQDRRVAQIMSIGCGIT
;
A
#
# COMPACT_ATOMS: atom_id res chain seq x y z
N ILE A 1 -3.64 2.43 -7.40
CA ILE A 1 -4.71 1.60 -6.82
C ILE A 1 -5.44 2.47 -5.82
N ASP A 2 -6.73 2.68 -6.06
CA ASP A 2 -7.50 3.66 -5.31
C ASP A 2 -7.78 3.16 -3.89
N ASN A 3 -8.00 4.10 -2.98
CA ASN A 3 -8.57 3.81 -1.68
C ASN A 3 -9.98 3.24 -1.87
N GLY A 4 -10.35 2.28 -1.03
CA GLY A 4 -11.66 1.65 -1.05
C GLY A 4 -11.89 0.87 0.24
N GLY A 5 -13.11 0.37 0.40
CA GLY A 5 -13.45 -0.60 1.43
C GLY A 5 -13.22 -2.04 0.94
N PRO A 6 -14.07 -2.99 1.37
CA PRO A 6 -14.07 -4.37 0.88
C PRO A 6 -14.07 -4.49 -0.66
N GLU A 7 -14.60 -3.49 -1.35
CA GLU A 7 -14.67 -3.38 -2.82
C GLU A 7 -13.29 -3.35 -3.49
N THR A 8 -12.20 -3.14 -2.75
CA THR A 8 -10.82 -3.28 -3.28
C THR A 8 -10.58 -4.67 -3.88
N TYR A 9 -11.35 -5.68 -3.47
CA TYR A 9 -11.34 -7.00 -4.12
C TYR A 9 -11.66 -6.94 -5.63
N SER A 10 -12.60 -6.09 -6.04
CA SER A 10 -12.91 -5.89 -7.47
C SER A 10 -11.71 -5.35 -8.25
N GLN A 11 -10.92 -4.46 -7.64
CA GLN A 11 -9.70 -3.93 -8.23
C GLN A 11 -8.66 -5.03 -8.47
N LEU A 12 -8.52 -5.95 -7.51
CA LEU A 12 -7.66 -7.13 -7.64
C LEU A 12 -8.13 -8.07 -8.75
N LEU A 13 -9.44 -8.27 -8.91
CA LEU A 13 -9.99 -9.10 -10.00
C LEU A 13 -9.75 -8.47 -11.38
N ILE A 14 -9.92 -7.15 -11.50
CA ILE A 14 -9.58 -6.42 -12.73
C ILE A 14 -8.09 -6.60 -13.05
N LEU A 15 -7.22 -6.45 -12.05
CA LEU A 15 -5.78 -6.64 -12.24
C LEU A 15 -5.44 -8.09 -12.57
N LYS A 16 -6.12 -9.08 -11.98
CA LYS A 16 -5.97 -10.51 -12.29
C LYS A 16 -6.25 -10.78 -13.76
N GLU A 17 -7.36 -10.26 -14.29
CA GLU A 17 -7.68 -10.40 -15.70
C GLU A 17 -6.57 -9.81 -16.60
N GLN A 18 -6.02 -8.65 -16.25
CA GLN A 18 -4.91 -8.05 -17.02
C GLN A 18 -3.63 -8.91 -16.95
N MET A 19 -3.29 -9.44 -15.77
CA MET A 19 -2.10 -10.28 -15.60
C MET A 19 -2.26 -11.64 -16.30
N ASN A 20 -3.46 -12.20 -16.34
CA ASN A 20 -3.74 -13.45 -17.03
C ASN A 20 -3.61 -13.31 -18.55
N ARG A 21 -4.08 -12.19 -19.11
CA ARG A 21 -3.84 -11.86 -20.53
C ARG A 21 -2.36 -11.72 -20.83
N LEU A 22 -1.63 -11.00 -19.97
CA LEU A 22 -0.18 -10.86 -20.10
C LEU A 22 0.54 -12.22 -20.03
N ALA A 23 0.15 -13.10 -19.11
CA ALA A 23 0.69 -14.45 -19.00
C ALA A 23 0.44 -15.26 -20.28
N SER A 24 -0.76 -15.16 -20.86
CA SER A 24 -1.10 -15.80 -22.13
C SER A 24 -0.24 -15.29 -23.28
N ASP A 25 -0.10 -13.97 -23.41
CA ASP A 25 0.73 -13.34 -24.45
C ASP A 25 2.20 -13.74 -24.34
N LEU A 26 2.70 -13.90 -23.11
CA LEU A 26 4.07 -14.33 -22.81
C LEU A 26 4.27 -15.84 -22.86
N LYS A 27 3.19 -16.63 -22.97
CA LYS A 27 3.19 -18.09 -22.86
C LYS A 27 3.82 -18.60 -21.55
N MET A 28 3.52 -17.91 -20.45
CA MET A 28 3.95 -18.24 -19.09
C MET A 28 2.76 -18.67 -18.24
N ALA A 29 3.03 -19.39 -17.15
CA ALA A 29 1.98 -19.69 -16.17
C ALA A 29 1.58 -18.41 -15.40
N GLU A 30 0.32 -18.33 -14.96
CA GLU A 30 -0.22 -17.13 -14.28
C GLU A 30 0.54 -16.81 -12.98
N ASP A 31 1.02 -17.83 -12.27
CA ASP A 31 1.77 -17.72 -11.03
C ASP A 31 3.25 -17.34 -11.23
N GLU A 32 3.74 -17.37 -12.48
CA GLU A 32 5.08 -16.93 -12.85
C GLU A 32 5.14 -15.45 -13.30
N VAL A 33 3.99 -14.79 -13.42
CA VAL A 33 3.90 -13.38 -13.81
C VAL A 33 3.73 -12.49 -12.58
N TYR A 34 4.74 -11.66 -12.32
CA TYR A 34 4.77 -10.76 -11.18
C TYR A 34 4.53 -9.32 -11.63
N PRO A 35 3.49 -8.61 -11.13
CA PRO A 35 3.25 -7.22 -11.50
C PRO A 35 4.48 -6.31 -11.28
N ALA A 36 5.31 -6.58 -10.27
CA ALA A 36 6.53 -5.82 -9.99
C ALA A 36 7.59 -5.88 -11.12
N ASP A 37 7.48 -6.83 -12.05
CA ASP A 37 8.42 -6.95 -13.16
C ASP A 37 7.99 -6.10 -14.37
N TYR A 38 6.72 -5.69 -14.42
CA TYR A 38 6.11 -4.96 -15.55
C TYR A 38 5.76 -3.51 -15.22
N PHE A 39 5.59 -3.16 -13.94
CA PHE A 39 5.36 -1.77 -13.52
C PHE A 39 6.62 -1.18 -12.88
N ASP A 40 7.06 -0.02 -13.38
CA ASP A 40 8.18 0.72 -12.81
C ASP A 40 7.84 1.37 -11.46
N LEU A 41 6.57 1.75 -11.27
CA LEU A 41 6.08 2.43 -10.08
C LEU A 41 4.65 1.99 -9.77
N MET A 42 4.42 1.57 -8.53
CA MET A 42 3.10 1.30 -7.97
C MET A 42 2.81 2.24 -6.81
N GLY A 43 1.54 2.59 -6.64
CA GLY A 43 1.13 3.34 -5.46
C GLY A 43 -0.33 3.14 -5.11
N GLY A 44 -0.62 3.39 -3.83
CA GLY A 44 -1.93 3.17 -3.27
C GLY A 44 -2.16 3.89 -1.95
N VAL A 45 -3.44 3.96 -1.57
CA VAL A 45 -3.94 4.54 -0.34
C VAL A 45 -4.90 3.54 0.31
N GLY A 46 -4.91 3.45 1.64
CA GLY A 46 -5.79 2.51 2.35
C GLY A 46 -5.54 1.06 1.94
N LEU A 47 -6.62 0.34 1.64
CA LEU A 47 -6.53 -1.03 1.12
C LEU A 47 -5.81 -1.10 -0.24
N GLY A 48 -5.95 -0.08 -1.09
CA GLY A 48 -5.15 0.02 -2.30
C GLY A 48 -3.65 0.17 -2.01
N GLY A 49 -3.30 0.76 -0.87
CA GLY A 49 -1.94 0.83 -0.35
C GLY A 49 -1.41 -0.54 0.08
N LEU A 50 -2.22 -1.34 0.76
CA LEU A 50 -1.91 -2.74 1.07
C LEU A 50 -1.66 -3.56 -0.20
N VAL A 51 -2.50 -3.39 -1.22
CA VAL A 51 -2.32 -4.09 -2.51
C VAL A 51 -1.02 -3.66 -3.20
N ALA A 52 -0.73 -2.36 -3.29
CA ALA A 52 0.52 -1.86 -3.86
C ALA A 52 1.75 -2.38 -3.09
N PHE A 53 1.64 -2.51 -1.77
CA PHE A 53 2.67 -3.12 -0.91
C PHE A 53 2.90 -4.60 -1.24
N MET A 54 1.84 -5.40 -1.32
CA MET A 54 1.94 -6.84 -1.63
C MET A 54 2.53 -7.09 -3.03
N LEU A 55 1.99 -6.41 -4.04
CA LEU A 55 2.40 -6.63 -5.43
C LEU A 55 3.77 -6.08 -5.74
N GLY A 56 4.08 -4.87 -5.29
CA GLY A 56 5.35 -4.21 -5.64
C GLY A 56 6.47 -4.52 -4.65
N LEU A 57 6.21 -4.32 -3.35
CA LEU A 57 7.25 -4.41 -2.32
C LEU A 57 7.49 -5.85 -1.88
N LEU A 58 6.44 -6.64 -1.66
CA LEU A 58 6.60 -8.06 -1.35
C LEU A 58 6.81 -8.92 -2.60
N ARG A 59 6.65 -8.35 -3.80
CA ARG A 59 6.76 -9.03 -5.10
C ARG A 59 5.90 -10.29 -5.15
N MET A 60 4.63 -10.16 -4.76
CA MET A 60 3.65 -11.23 -4.91
C MET A 60 3.10 -11.26 -6.34
N ASN A 61 2.80 -12.46 -6.85
CA ASN A 61 1.92 -12.58 -8.01
C ASN A 61 0.47 -12.23 -7.62
N ILE A 62 -0.41 -12.11 -8.61
CA ILE A 62 -1.78 -11.62 -8.36
C ILE A 62 -2.62 -12.61 -7.54
N THR A 63 -2.38 -13.92 -7.67
CA THR A 63 -3.09 -14.97 -6.92
C THR A 63 -2.70 -14.93 -5.45
N GLU A 64 -1.40 -14.88 -5.15
CA GLU A 64 -0.89 -14.73 -3.79
C GLU A 64 -1.42 -13.46 -3.12
N ALA A 65 -1.45 -12.34 -3.86
CA ALA A 65 -1.95 -11.08 -3.33
C ALA A 65 -3.45 -11.11 -3.03
N ILE A 66 -4.25 -11.83 -3.83
CA ILE A 66 -5.68 -12.03 -3.57
C ILE A 66 -5.89 -12.85 -2.30
N GLU A 67 -5.18 -13.96 -2.15
CA GLU A 67 -5.29 -14.83 -0.97
C GLU A 67 -4.87 -14.07 0.30
N ALA A 68 -3.75 -13.37 0.25
CA ALA A 68 -3.27 -12.54 1.36
C ALA A 68 -4.25 -11.40 1.69
N TYR A 69 -4.79 -10.72 0.67
CA TYR A 69 -5.80 -9.69 0.85
C TYR A 69 -7.02 -10.22 1.60
N LEU A 70 -7.62 -11.32 1.12
CA LEU A 70 -8.81 -11.91 1.72
C LEU A 70 -8.57 -12.36 3.16
N SER A 71 -7.41 -12.98 3.42
CA SER A 71 -7.00 -13.40 4.76
C SER A 71 -6.91 -12.21 5.73
N ILE A 72 -6.22 -11.14 5.32
CA ILE A 72 -6.00 -9.94 6.13
C ILE A 72 -7.32 -9.20 6.37
N THR A 73 -8.10 -8.95 5.31
CA THR A 73 -9.36 -8.22 5.44
C THR A 73 -10.39 -9.01 6.25
N SER A 74 -10.45 -10.34 6.11
CA SER A 74 -11.32 -11.16 6.94
C SER A 74 -10.94 -11.02 8.42
N ARG A 75 -9.66 -11.20 8.76
CA ARG A 75 -9.18 -11.10 10.16
C ARG A 75 -9.39 -9.72 10.78
N ILE A 76 -9.30 -8.66 9.99
CA ILE A 76 -9.46 -7.29 10.47
C ILE A 76 -10.94 -6.92 10.56
N PHE A 77 -11.70 -7.05 9.46
CA PHE A 77 -13.03 -6.46 9.36
C PHE A 77 -14.15 -7.37 9.86
N SER A 78 -13.99 -8.71 9.86
CA SER A 78 -15.03 -9.60 10.41
C SER A 78 -15.17 -9.50 11.93
N GLU A 79 -14.12 -9.06 12.62
CA GLU A 79 -14.10 -8.91 14.08
C GLU A 79 -14.37 -7.45 14.54
N ILE A 80 -14.60 -6.51 13.62
CA ILE A 80 -14.98 -5.14 13.98
C ILE A 80 -16.46 -5.14 14.36
N SER A 81 -16.74 -4.91 15.64
CA SER A 81 -18.10 -4.63 16.09
C SER A 81 -18.53 -3.25 15.58
N LEU A 82 -19.62 -3.21 14.81
CA LEU A 82 -20.21 -1.95 14.34
C LEU A 82 -20.96 -1.20 15.45
N GLU A 83 -21.39 -1.92 16.49
CA GLU A 83 -22.12 -1.35 17.64
C GLU A 83 -21.16 -0.83 18.72
N ASN A 84 -20.02 -1.50 18.94
CA ASN A 84 -19.02 -1.15 19.95
C ASN A 84 -17.61 -1.14 19.34
N ILE A 85 -17.25 -0.04 18.67
CA ILE A 85 -15.93 0.09 18.04
C ILE A 85 -14.84 0.27 19.09
N ASP A 86 -14.03 -0.78 19.30
CA ASP A 86 -12.79 -0.71 20.05
C ASP A 86 -11.59 -0.46 19.12
N ARG A 87 -11.19 0.81 19.03
CA ARG A 87 -10.08 1.25 18.16
C ARG A 87 -8.73 0.66 18.58
N ASP A 88 -8.51 0.37 19.86
CA ASP A 88 -7.23 -0.15 20.35
C ASP A 88 -7.08 -1.62 19.94
N THR A 89 -8.13 -2.41 20.19
CA THR A 89 -8.17 -3.83 19.77
C THR A 89 -8.05 -3.95 18.25
N ASN A 90 -8.76 -3.12 17.48
CA ASN A 90 -8.68 -3.13 16.02
C ASN A 90 -7.28 -2.77 15.51
N THR A 91 -6.62 -1.78 16.13
CA THR A 91 -5.25 -1.39 15.77
C THR A 91 -4.26 -2.51 16.03
N LYS A 92 -4.40 -3.21 17.17
CA LYS A 92 -3.58 -4.37 17.50
C LYS A 92 -3.77 -5.49 16.47
N ARG A 93 -5.01 -5.83 16.12
CA ARG A 93 -5.32 -6.84 15.09
C ARG A 93 -4.73 -6.49 13.73
N LEU A 94 -4.87 -5.24 13.29
CA LEU A 94 -4.27 -4.75 12.05
C LEU A 94 -2.75 -4.95 12.08
N ARG A 95 -2.09 -4.52 13.16
CA ARG A 95 -0.64 -4.69 13.30
C ARG A 95 -0.22 -6.16 13.27
N ASP A 96 -0.89 -7.02 14.03
CA ASP A 96 -0.61 -8.46 14.09
C ASP A 96 -0.77 -9.13 12.72
N ALA A 97 -1.78 -8.73 11.94
CA ALA A 97 -2.00 -9.25 10.59
C ALA A 97 -0.86 -8.85 9.62
N ILE A 98 -0.42 -7.58 9.67
CA ILE A 98 0.70 -7.11 8.84
C ILE A 98 2.03 -7.72 9.28
N GLU A 99 2.26 -7.89 10.58
CA GLU A 99 3.45 -8.59 11.09
C GLU A 99 3.50 -10.05 10.61
N ALA A 100 2.37 -10.76 10.63
CA ALA A 100 2.27 -12.12 10.11
C ALA A 100 2.58 -12.19 8.60
N LEU A 101 2.06 -11.25 7.81
CA LEU A 101 2.36 -11.15 6.37
C LEU A 101 3.84 -10.91 6.10
N ILE A 102 4.49 -10.03 6.87
CA ILE A 102 5.91 -9.71 6.69
C ILE A 102 6.79 -10.90 7.11
N ARG A 103 6.44 -11.60 8.20
CA ARG A 103 7.13 -12.82 8.63
C ARG A 103 7.02 -13.94 7.62
N SER A 104 5.86 -14.15 7.00
CA SER A 104 5.70 -15.21 5.99
C SER A 104 6.56 -15.00 4.74
N ARG A 105 7.07 -13.78 4.53
CA ARG A 105 8.03 -13.44 3.47
C ARG A 105 9.49 -13.38 3.95
N ASN A 106 9.79 -13.86 5.16
CA ASN A 106 11.11 -13.86 5.78
C ASN A 106 11.75 -12.46 5.88
N ILE A 107 10.93 -11.43 6.10
CA ILE A 107 11.38 -10.05 6.26
C ILE A 107 11.43 -9.69 7.75
N PRO A 108 12.52 -9.09 8.26
CA PRO A 108 12.57 -8.60 9.64
C PRO A 108 11.49 -7.55 9.92
N LEU A 109 10.87 -7.60 11.11
CA LEU A 109 9.79 -6.67 11.47
C LEU A 109 10.28 -5.21 11.60
N ASP A 110 11.55 -4.99 11.90
CA ASP A 110 12.17 -3.68 11.97
C ASP A 110 12.65 -3.15 10.60
N ALA A 111 12.45 -3.93 9.52
CA ALA A 111 12.85 -3.56 8.17
C ALA A 111 12.23 -2.22 7.74
N LYS A 112 13.09 -1.31 7.30
CA LYS A 112 12.71 0.06 6.92
C LYS A 112 12.10 0.10 5.54
N MET A 113 11.09 0.94 5.37
CA MET A 113 10.36 1.08 4.09
C MET A 113 11.29 1.41 2.91
N ASN A 114 12.28 2.29 3.11
CA ASN A 114 13.16 2.80 2.05
C ASN A 114 14.47 2.00 1.84
N LYS A 115 14.81 1.08 2.75
CA LYS A 115 16.14 0.43 2.79
C LYS A 115 16.10 -1.06 3.10
N GLY A 116 14.97 -1.61 3.53
CA GLY A 116 14.89 -2.95 4.09
C GLY A 116 15.11 -4.11 3.11
N LEU A 117 14.98 -3.87 1.79
CA LEU A 117 14.94 -4.95 0.78
C LEU A 117 15.82 -4.70 -0.46
N GLY A 118 16.80 -3.80 -0.36
CA GLY A 118 17.70 -3.45 -1.47
C GLY A 118 17.04 -2.63 -2.58
N GLN A 119 17.79 -2.37 -3.66
CA GLN A 119 17.24 -1.71 -4.85
C GLN A 119 16.37 -2.69 -5.65
N ARG A 120 15.13 -2.30 -5.91
CA ARG A 120 14.17 -3.07 -6.73
C ARG A 120 13.84 -2.33 -8.01
N LYS A 121 13.47 -3.09 -9.04
CA LYS A 121 13.00 -2.55 -10.33
C LYS A 121 11.71 -1.74 -10.13
N CYS A 122 10.69 -2.35 -9.54
CA CYS A 122 9.45 -1.67 -9.17
C CYS A 122 9.63 -0.85 -7.89
N LYS A 123 9.30 0.43 -7.99
CA LYS A 123 9.23 1.37 -6.88
C LYS A 123 7.81 1.38 -6.31
N VAL A 124 7.68 1.54 -5.01
CA VAL A 124 6.37 1.60 -4.33
C VAL A 124 6.27 2.87 -3.50
N VAL A 125 5.12 3.51 -3.57
CA VAL A 125 4.76 4.65 -2.72
C VAL A 125 3.37 4.47 -2.12
N LEU A 126 3.29 4.57 -0.80
CA LEU A 126 2.04 4.50 -0.04
C LEU A 126 1.73 5.89 0.53
N TYR A 127 0.46 6.25 0.58
CA TYR A 127 0.04 7.55 1.11
C TYR A 127 -0.77 7.40 2.39
N ALA A 128 -0.45 8.22 3.38
CA ALA A 128 -1.24 8.45 4.58
C ALA A 128 -1.23 9.95 4.88
N ALA A 129 -2.04 10.43 5.82
CA ALA A 129 -2.05 11.83 6.22
C ALA A 129 -1.61 11.99 7.67
N ASP A 130 -0.95 13.10 7.98
CA ASP A 130 -0.80 13.50 9.37
C ASP A 130 -2.20 13.81 9.92
N SER A 131 -2.54 13.25 11.09
CA SER A 131 -3.84 13.45 11.74
C SER A 131 -4.15 14.94 12.01
N ALA A 132 -3.13 15.79 12.14
CA ALA A 132 -3.30 17.23 12.28
C ALA A 132 -3.50 17.95 10.93
N ARG A 133 -3.22 17.30 9.80
CA ARG A 133 -3.23 17.88 8.44
C ARG A 133 -3.69 16.84 7.41
N MET A 134 -4.99 16.57 7.41
CA MET A 134 -5.59 15.49 6.62
C MET A 134 -5.64 15.75 5.10
N ASP A 135 -5.51 17.01 4.69
CA ASP A 135 -5.52 17.51 3.32
C ASP A 135 -4.13 17.45 2.63
N HIS A 136 -3.10 17.01 3.36
CA HIS A 136 -1.73 16.91 2.85
C HIS A 136 -1.25 15.46 2.87
N PRO A 137 -1.35 14.75 1.72
CA PRO A 137 -0.83 13.39 1.59
C PRO A 137 0.67 13.32 1.89
N GLN A 138 1.06 12.49 2.86
CA GLN A 138 2.44 12.09 3.10
C GLN A 138 2.75 10.83 2.30
N ALA A 139 3.75 10.93 1.43
CA ALA A 139 4.26 9.81 0.66
C ALA A 139 5.34 9.05 1.44
N PHE A 140 5.15 7.74 1.56
CA PHE A 140 6.11 6.78 2.13
C PHE A 140 6.64 5.88 1.01
N ARG A 141 7.95 5.92 0.78
CA ARG A 141 8.58 5.44 -0.46
C ARG A 141 9.55 4.29 -0.19
N THR A 142 9.67 3.36 -1.14
CA THR A 142 10.73 2.35 -1.16
C THR A 142 12.06 2.84 -1.73
N TYR A 143 12.09 4.09 -2.20
CA TYR A 143 13.25 4.72 -2.82
C TYR A 143 13.62 6.01 -2.07
N SER A 144 14.86 6.43 -2.27
CA SER A 144 15.36 7.68 -1.70
C SER A 144 14.64 8.87 -2.33
N SER A 145 14.27 9.84 -1.50
CA SER A 145 13.69 11.13 -1.92
C SER A 145 14.47 12.25 -1.25
N ARG A 146 14.43 13.45 -1.85
CA ARG A 146 15.08 14.64 -1.28
C ARG A 146 14.34 15.05 0.01
N GLY A 147 15.11 15.35 1.07
CA GLY A 147 14.58 15.85 2.34
C GLY A 147 14.73 14.90 3.53
N SER A 148 14.20 15.30 4.68
CA SER A 148 14.23 14.50 5.91
C SER A 148 13.24 13.34 5.83
N SER A 149 13.72 12.14 6.16
CA SER A 149 12.88 10.94 6.25
C SER A 149 12.59 10.60 7.71
N LEU A 150 11.34 10.23 8.01
CA LEU A 150 10.96 9.66 9.31
C LEU A 150 11.50 8.23 9.51
N ASN A 151 12.06 7.63 8.44
CA ASN A 151 12.61 6.27 8.41
C ASN A 151 11.69 5.20 9.09
N PRO A 152 10.42 5.10 8.65
CA PRO A 152 9.47 4.16 9.24
C PRO A 152 9.79 2.70 8.89
N THR A 153 9.30 1.79 9.72
CA THR A 153 9.21 0.36 9.35
C THR A 153 8.13 0.15 8.29
N MET A 154 8.19 -0.96 7.55
CA MET A 154 7.13 -1.33 6.61
C MET A 154 5.77 -1.48 7.32
N ILE A 155 5.78 -2.10 8.51
CA ILE A 155 4.58 -2.30 9.33
C ILE A 155 3.91 -0.97 9.63
N ASP A 156 4.67 0.01 10.12
CA ASP A 156 4.09 1.29 10.53
C ASP A 156 3.47 2.02 9.33
N VAL A 157 4.08 1.96 8.15
CA VAL A 157 3.54 2.59 6.94
C VAL A 157 2.24 1.90 6.48
N VAL A 158 2.23 0.58 6.44
CA VAL A 158 1.04 -0.18 6.00
C VAL A 158 -0.11 0.01 7.00
N CYS A 159 0.18 -0.01 8.30
CA CYS A 159 -0.82 0.31 9.32
C CYS A 159 -1.31 1.75 9.17
N ALA A 160 -0.40 2.73 8.99
CA ALA A 160 -0.76 4.13 8.86
C ALA A 160 -1.70 4.39 7.67
N THR A 161 -1.42 3.81 6.50
CA THR A 161 -2.30 4.00 5.33
C THR A 161 -3.67 3.35 5.51
N MET A 162 -3.75 2.23 6.25
CA MET A 162 -5.00 1.51 6.51
C MET A 162 -5.82 2.04 7.71
N SER A 163 -5.19 2.80 8.62
CA SER A 163 -5.83 3.30 9.85
C SER A 163 -6.85 4.40 9.56
N LEU A 164 -8.07 4.02 9.17
CA LEU A 164 -9.21 4.93 9.10
C LEU A 164 -9.60 5.42 10.52
N PRO A 165 -9.74 6.74 10.75
CA PRO A 165 -9.99 7.29 12.09
C PRO A 165 -11.20 6.70 12.82
N SER A 166 -12.24 6.31 12.08
CA SER A 166 -13.46 5.73 12.64
C SER A 166 -13.24 4.34 13.25
N TYR A 167 -12.22 3.59 12.83
CA TYR A 167 -12.04 2.17 13.19
C TYR A 167 -10.75 1.87 13.94
N PHE A 168 -9.71 2.69 13.75
CA PHE A 168 -8.34 2.42 14.24
C PHE A 168 -7.74 3.66 14.89
N GLN A 169 -6.74 3.46 15.75
CA GLN A 169 -5.91 4.52 16.30
C GLN A 169 -4.93 5.04 15.24
N PRO A 170 -4.51 6.32 15.32
CA PRO A 170 -3.42 6.85 14.52
C PRO A 170 -2.11 6.11 14.81
N VAL A 171 -1.30 5.91 13.77
CA VAL A 171 0.01 5.25 13.88
C VAL A 171 1.09 6.30 14.08
N LYS A 172 1.85 6.19 15.17
CA LYS A 172 2.96 7.11 15.47
C LYS A 172 4.21 6.71 14.70
N ILE A 173 4.71 7.60 13.85
CA ILE A 173 5.91 7.38 13.03
C ILE A 173 6.93 8.49 13.30
N GLY A 174 8.19 8.10 13.42
CA GLY A 174 9.32 9.01 13.59
C GLY A 174 10.07 8.80 14.91
N PRO A 175 11.16 9.57 15.14
CA PRO A 175 11.95 9.46 16.36
C PRO A 175 11.15 9.98 17.57
N PRO A 176 11.39 9.49 18.80
CA PRO A 176 10.54 9.78 19.97
C PRO A 176 10.21 11.25 20.22
N ARG A 177 11.13 12.18 19.92
CA ARG A 177 10.94 13.63 20.13
C ARG A 177 10.31 14.37 18.95
N ARG A 178 10.07 13.70 17.82
CA ARG A 178 9.47 14.25 16.60
C ARG A 178 8.48 13.26 15.96
N GLN A 179 7.80 12.47 16.79
CA GLN A 179 6.78 11.55 16.30
C GLN A 179 5.61 12.34 15.71
N GLN A 180 5.13 11.86 14.57
CA GLN A 180 3.92 12.35 13.93
C GLN A 180 2.89 11.22 13.92
N SER A 181 1.62 11.58 14.06
CA SER A 181 0.52 10.60 14.10
C SER A 181 -0.13 10.54 12.74
N PHE A 182 -0.10 9.37 12.10
CA PHE A 182 -0.60 9.17 10.75
C PHE A 182 -1.88 8.34 10.72
N ILE A 183 -2.74 8.68 9.77
CA ILE A 183 -4.01 8.00 9.51
C ILE A 183 -4.20 7.77 8.00
N GLY A 184 -5.06 6.80 7.68
CA GLY A 184 -5.59 6.60 6.34
C GLY A 184 -6.65 7.65 6.00
N GLY A 185 -7.36 7.43 4.89
CA GLY A 185 -8.47 8.32 4.50
C GLY A 185 -8.01 9.73 4.16
N VAL A 186 -6.90 9.84 3.44
CA VAL A 186 -6.30 11.11 3.02
C VAL A 186 -7.29 11.90 2.17
N LEU A 187 -7.64 13.11 2.61
CA LEU A 187 -8.60 13.95 1.91
C LEU A 187 -8.03 14.34 0.54
N GLY A 188 -8.84 14.14 -0.51
CA GLY A 188 -8.46 14.47 -1.89
C GLY A 188 -7.46 13.49 -2.54
N ALA A 189 -7.09 12.40 -1.89
CA ALA A 189 -6.14 11.41 -2.43
C ALA A 189 -6.69 9.98 -2.50
N ASN A 190 -8.02 9.81 -2.54
CA ASN A 190 -8.63 8.50 -2.75
C ASN A 190 -8.15 7.86 -4.06
N ASN A 191 -7.97 8.65 -5.12
CA ASN A 191 -7.25 8.22 -6.32
C ASN A 191 -5.83 8.84 -6.32
N PRO A 192 -4.77 8.05 -6.10
CA PRO A 192 -3.42 8.58 -6.00
C PRO A 192 -2.76 8.86 -7.35
N THR A 193 -3.45 8.77 -8.49
CA THR A 193 -2.83 8.85 -9.84
C THR A 193 -2.07 10.16 -10.03
N GLN A 194 -2.63 11.31 -9.64
CA GLN A 194 -1.92 12.59 -9.76
C GLN A 194 -0.68 12.66 -8.86
N LEU A 195 -0.77 12.13 -7.64
CA LEU A 195 0.38 12.04 -6.73
C LEU A 195 1.45 11.12 -7.30
N LEU A 196 1.04 9.99 -7.90
CA LEU A 196 1.93 9.02 -8.52
C LEU A 196 2.64 9.60 -9.74
N LEU A 197 1.94 10.38 -10.58
CA LEU A 197 2.55 11.12 -11.69
C LEU A 197 3.61 12.11 -11.21
N LYS A 198 3.33 12.84 -10.11
CA LYS A 198 4.32 13.72 -9.49
C LYS A 198 5.55 12.94 -9.00
N GLU A 199 5.36 11.76 -8.41
CA GLU A 199 6.46 10.88 -8.04
C GLU A 199 7.25 10.39 -9.26
N THR A 200 6.59 10.04 -10.36
CA THR A 200 7.27 9.65 -11.60
C THR A 200 8.22 10.74 -12.09
N TYR A 201 7.79 12.01 -12.12
CA TYR A 201 8.66 13.12 -12.49
C TYR A 201 9.84 13.31 -11.52
N ASN A 202 9.61 13.11 -10.23
CA ASN A 202 10.68 13.21 -9.22
C ASN A 202 11.72 12.10 -9.36
N ILE A 203 11.32 10.92 -9.80
CA ILE A 203 12.17 9.73 -9.88
C ILE A 203 12.92 9.66 -11.22
N TYR A 204 12.21 9.89 -12.31
CA TYR A 204 12.69 9.60 -13.67
C TYR A 204 13.05 10.87 -14.45
N GLY A 205 12.83 12.05 -13.88
CA GLY A 205 13.03 13.34 -14.53
C GLY A 205 11.80 13.78 -15.33
N GLN A 206 11.79 15.05 -15.73
CA GLN A 206 10.67 15.66 -16.47
C GLN A 206 10.70 15.32 -17.97
N ASP A 207 11.86 14.95 -18.50
CA ASP A 207 12.03 14.66 -19.93
C ASP A 207 11.56 13.27 -20.34
N ARG A 208 11.31 12.38 -19.36
CA ARG A 208 10.83 11.02 -19.62
C ARG A 208 9.30 11.00 -19.70
N ARG A 209 8.78 10.45 -20.79
CA ARG A 209 7.34 10.27 -21.00
C ARG A 209 6.83 9.01 -20.30
N VAL A 210 5.66 9.11 -19.69
CA VAL A 210 4.94 7.96 -19.16
C VAL A 210 4.34 7.18 -20.33
N ALA A 211 4.74 5.93 -20.51
CA ALA A 211 4.22 5.08 -21.57
C ALA A 211 2.80 4.58 -21.28
N GLN A 212 2.50 4.26 -20.01
CA GLN A 212 1.22 3.71 -19.61
C GLN A 212 0.87 4.10 -18.17
N ILE A 213 -0.41 4.34 -17.92
CA ILE A 213 -0.98 4.51 -16.58
C ILE A 213 -2.12 3.51 -16.44
N MET A 214 -2.10 2.73 -15.35
CA MET A 214 -3.22 1.87 -14.96
C MET A 214 -3.78 2.38 -13.62
N SER A 215 -4.90 3.09 -13.70
CA SER A 215 -5.67 3.51 -12.53
C SER A 215 -6.86 2.58 -12.36
N ILE A 216 -6.95 1.90 -11.23
CA ILE A 216 -8.04 0.97 -10.91
C ILE A 216 -8.79 1.54 -9.71
N GLY A 217 -10.08 1.84 -9.88
CA GLY A 217 -10.95 2.42 -8.87
C GLY A 217 -11.85 1.37 -8.21
N CYS A 218 -12.33 1.63 -7.00
CA CYS A 218 -13.27 0.77 -6.26
C CYS A 218 -14.75 0.96 -6.62
N GLY A 219 -15.06 1.75 -7.65
CA GLY A 219 -16.44 2.20 -7.96
C GLY A 219 -16.84 3.44 -7.17
N ILE A 220 -18.08 3.90 -7.39
CA ILE A 220 -18.71 4.98 -6.61
C ILE A 220 -19.54 4.29 -5.51
N THR A 221 -19.28 4.64 -4.27
CA THR A 221 -20.09 4.27 -3.10
C THR A 221 -20.78 5.49 -2.51
#